data_AF-A0A1Q2M6K7-F1
#
_entry.id   AF-A0A1Q2M6K7-F1
#
_cell.length_a   1.000
_cell.length_b   1.000
_cell.length_c   1.000
_cell.angle_alpha   90.00
_cell.angle_beta   90.00
_cell.angle_gamma   90.00
#
_symmetry.space_group_name_H-M   'P 1'
#
loop_
_entity.id
_entity.type
_entity.pdbx_description
1 polymer ?
#
loop_
_entity_poly.entity_id
_entity_poly.type
_entity_poly.pdbx_seq_one_letter_code
_entity_poly.pdbx_strand_id
1 'polypeptide(L)'
;MNQQPFIGPLILILLGAIPLIAFGYAIAVKKKYHLIVGWKEGDKPKHPELPNTIGRSLIYAGLAVLFAAVGSYLGLISDAWLVAICVAAGLYVVVRSVYAGVRFSKKSS
;
A
#
# COMPACT_ATOMS: atom_id res chain seq x y z
N MET A 1 3.80 20.67 -27.00
CA MET A 1 3.70 20.14 -25.62
C MET A 1 2.27 19.68 -25.43
N ASN A 2 2.00 18.39 -25.60
CA ASN A 2 0.66 17.85 -25.44
C ASN A 2 0.32 17.88 -23.95
N GLN A 3 -0.69 18.67 -23.59
CA GLN A 3 -1.29 18.61 -22.27
C GLN A 3 -1.90 17.22 -22.10
N GLN A 4 -1.19 16.31 -21.41
CA GLN A 4 -1.87 15.16 -20.85
C GLN A 4 -3.01 15.68 -19.96
N PRO A 5 -4.19 15.03 -19.97
CA PRO A 5 -5.26 15.43 -19.09
C PRO A 5 -4.77 15.27 -17.65
N PHE A 6 -4.70 16.39 -16.94
CA PHE A 6 -4.46 16.53 -15.48
C PHE A 6 -5.18 15.48 -14.62
N ILE A 7 -6.24 14.88 -15.17
CA ILE A 7 -7.11 13.87 -14.59
C ILE A 7 -6.35 12.59 -14.20
N GLY A 8 -5.36 12.14 -14.98
CA GLY A 8 -4.68 10.86 -14.75
C GLY A 8 -3.98 10.75 -13.38
N PRO A 9 -3.03 11.66 -13.07
CA PRO A 9 -2.39 11.70 -11.75
C PRO A 9 -3.38 11.91 -10.60
N LEU A 10 -4.44 12.69 -10.85
CA LEU A 10 -5.45 13.02 -9.84
C LEU A 10 -6.27 11.77 -9.43
N ILE A 11 -6.63 10.94 -10.40
CA ILE A 11 -7.26 9.63 -10.16
C ILE A 11 -6.33 8.70 -9.37
N LEU A 12 -5.04 8.65 -9.73
CA LEU A 12 -4.05 7.82 -9.02
C LEU A 12 -3.90 8.24 -7.56
N ILE A 13 -3.98 9.53 -7.26
CA ILE A 13 -3.93 10.03 -5.89
C ILE A 13 -5.21 9.64 -5.14
N LEU A 14 -6.38 9.96 -5.69
CA LEU A 14 -7.67 9.78 -5.00
C LEU A 14 -8.07 8.31 -4.84
N LEU A 15 -7.84 7.48 -5.85
CA LEU A 15 -8.27 6.08 -5.86
C LEU A 15 -7.13 5.09 -5.57
N GLY A 16 -5.87 5.51 -5.71
CA GLY A 16 -4.71 4.68 -5.43
C GLY A 16 -4.07 5.02 -4.10
N ALA A 17 -3.38 6.17 -4.04
CA ALA A 17 -2.54 6.53 -2.90
C ALA A 17 -3.34 6.71 -1.61
N ILE A 18 -4.44 7.47 -1.64
CA ILE A 18 -5.23 7.77 -0.44
C ILE A 18 -5.81 6.50 0.20
N PRO A 19 -6.50 5.60 -0.53
CA PRO A 19 -7.00 4.36 0.05
C PRO A 19 -5.87 3.49 0.62
N LEU A 20 -4.74 3.34 -0.10
CA LEU A 20 -3.59 2.56 0.37
C LEU A 20 -3.05 3.07 1.70
N ILE A 21 -2.87 4.39 1.83
CA ILE A 21 -2.39 5.02 3.06
C ILE A 21 -3.44 4.89 4.17
N ALA A 22 -4.72 5.11 3.87
CA ALA A 22 -5.81 5.02 4.84
C ALA A 22 -5.95 3.59 5.41
N PHE A 23 -5.95 2.57 4.54
CA PHE A 23 -5.98 1.16 4.96
C PHE A 23 -4.72 0.79 5.74
N GLY A 24 -3.55 1.18 5.25
CA GLY A 24 -2.29 0.92 5.94
C GLY A 24 -2.23 1.55 7.34
N TYR A 25 -2.70 2.79 7.48
CA TYR A 25 -2.82 3.48 8.76
C TYR A 25 -3.84 2.82 9.70
N ALA A 26 -5.00 2.42 9.17
CA ALA A 26 -6.02 1.74 9.94
C ALA A 26 -5.49 0.43 10.55
N ILE A 27 -4.70 -0.33 9.78
CA ILE A 27 -4.12 -1.60 10.20
C ILE A 27 -2.91 -1.39 11.14
N ALA A 28 -1.94 -0.56 10.76
CA ALA A 28 -0.68 -0.41 11.49
C ALA A 28 -0.82 0.44 12.76
N VAL A 29 -1.62 1.51 12.73
CA VAL A 29 -1.69 2.50 13.82
C VAL A 29 -2.96 2.34 14.62
N LYS A 30 -4.13 2.30 13.96
CA LYS A 30 -5.42 2.15 14.65
C LYS A 30 -5.73 0.72 15.07
N LYS A 31 -4.85 -0.25 14.74
CA LYS A 31 -4.97 -1.67 15.12
C LYS A 31 -6.33 -2.27 14.70
N LYS A 32 -6.91 -1.77 13.59
CA LYS A 32 -8.15 -2.29 13.00
C LYS A 32 -7.84 -3.55 12.18
N TYR A 33 -7.54 -4.60 12.92
CA TYR A 33 -7.08 -5.89 12.44
C TYR A 33 -8.10 -6.67 11.60
N HIS A 34 -9.40 -6.42 11.81
CA HIS A 34 -10.47 -7.01 10.99
C HIS A 34 -10.42 -6.62 9.50
N LEU A 35 -9.64 -5.59 9.14
CA LEU A 35 -9.42 -5.22 7.73
C LEU A 35 -8.51 -6.20 7.00
N ILE A 36 -7.83 -7.08 7.72
CA ILE A 36 -7.07 -8.19 7.15
C ILE A 36 -8.02 -9.39 7.05
N VAL A 37 -8.19 -9.91 5.83
CA VAL A 37 -9.02 -11.10 5.58
C VAL A 37 -8.55 -12.26 6.48
N GLY A 38 -9.48 -12.85 7.23
CA GLY A 38 -9.22 -13.95 8.16
C GLY A 38 -9.12 -13.55 9.64
N TRP A 39 -9.23 -12.27 9.98
CA TRP A 39 -9.26 -11.80 11.37
C TRP A 39 -10.64 -11.27 11.79
N LYS A 40 -11.08 -11.66 12.99
CA LYS A 40 -12.37 -11.22 13.54
C LYS A 40 -12.21 -9.91 14.32
N GLU A 41 -13.30 -9.18 14.44
CA GLU A 41 -13.35 -7.95 15.21
C GLU A 41 -13.12 -8.26 16.71
N GLY A 42 -12.10 -7.64 17.31
CA GLY A 42 -11.70 -7.91 18.70
C GLY A 42 -10.58 -8.94 18.88
N ASP A 43 -10.16 -9.66 17.83
CA ASP A 43 -9.01 -10.56 17.92
C ASP A 43 -7.72 -9.78 18.16
N LYS A 44 -7.00 -10.14 19.24
CA LYS A 44 -5.65 -9.66 19.48
C LYS A 44 -4.67 -10.56 18.74
N PRO A 45 -3.78 -10.00 17.90
CA PRO A 45 -2.74 -10.77 17.24
C PRO A 45 -1.88 -11.51 18.26
N LYS A 46 -1.67 -12.82 18.07
CA LYS A 46 -0.57 -13.52 18.75
C LYS A 46 0.79 -12.90 18.40
N HIS A 47 0.92 -12.40 17.16
CA HIS A 47 2.09 -11.68 16.68
C HIS A 47 1.68 -10.32 16.11
N PRO A 48 1.81 -9.21 16.88
CA PRO A 48 1.45 -7.86 16.41
C PRO A 48 2.35 -7.35 15.27
N GLU A 49 3.48 -8.02 15.03
CA GLU A 49 4.41 -7.71 13.94
C GLU A 49 3.82 -8.00 12.55
N LEU A 50 2.97 -9.02 12.40
CA LEU A 50 2.33 -9.37 11.13
C LEU A 50 1.44 -8.23 10.60
N PRO A 51 0.42 -7.75 11.33
CA PRO A 51 -0.44 -6.69 10.84
C PRO A 51 0.30 -5.36 10.74
N ASN A 52 1.27 -5.09 11.62
CA ASN A 52 2.06 -3.88 11.54
C ASN A 52 2.94 -3.88 10.27
N THR A 53 3.50 -5.03 9.88
CA THR A 53 4.28 -5.18 8.64
C THR A 53 3.40 -4.96 7.41
N ILE A 54 2.19 -5.55 7.38
CA ILE A 54 1.23 -5.39 6.28
C ILE A 54 0.71 -3.94 6.20
N GLY A 55 0.35 -3.34 7.33
CA GLY A 55 -0.12 -1.96 7.35
C GLY A 55 0.96 -0.97 6.93
N ARG A 56 2.21 -1.17 7.37
CA ARG A 56 3.35 -0.33 6.94
C ARG A 56 3.68 -0.50 5.46
N SER A 57 3.62 -1.73 4.92
CA SER A 57 3.88 -1.93 3.49
C SER A 57 2.84 -1.20 2.62
N LEU A 58 1.57 -1.20 3.03
CA LEU A 58 0.51 -0.43 2.38
C LEU A 58 0.76 1.08 2.44
N ILE A 59 1.21 1.62 3.59
CA ILE A 59 1.58 3.04 3.71
C ILE A 59 2.72 3.38 2.77
N TYR A 60 3.81 2.61 2.77
CA TYR A 60 4.96 2.88 1.91
C TYR A 60 4.62 2.77 0.42
N ALA A 61 3.79 1.80 0.04
CA ALA A 61 3.31 1.67 -1.33
C ALA A 61 2.43 2.86 -1.73
N GLY A 62 1.51 3.29 -0.87
CA GLY A 62 0.66 4.46 -1.11
C GLY A 62 1.48 5.76 -1.23
N LEU A 63 2.51 5.93 -0.41
CA LEU A 63 3.45 7.06 -0.52
C LEU A 63 4.26 7.00 -1.83
N ALA A 64 4.75 5.82 -2.23
CA ALA A 64 5.47 5.68 -3.49
C ALA A 64 4.60 6.04 -4.70
N VAL A 65 3.33 5.60 -4.70
CA VAL A 65 2.36 5.97 -5.74
C VAL A 65 2.04 7.46 -5.71
N LEU A 66 1.94 8.07 -4.52
CA LEU A 66 1.74 9.52 -4.37
C LEU A 66 2.91 10.31 -4.98
N PHE A 67 4.15 9.95 -4.63
CA PHE A 67 5.33 10.61 -5.20
C PHE A 67 5.45 10.41 -6.70
N ALA A 68 5.10 9.23 -7.21
CA ALA A 68 5.09 8.96 -8.65
C ALA A 68 4.05 9.80 -9.38
N ALA A 69 2.83 9.91 -8.82
CA ALA A 69 1.76 10.72 -9.39
C ALA A 69 2.13 12.21 -9.39
N VAL A 70 2.70 12.72 -8.29
CA VAL A 70 3.19 14.11 -8.22
C VAL A 70 4.37 14.34 -9.17
N GLY A 71 5.30 13.39 -9.28
CA GLY A 71 6.42 13.49 -10.21
C GLY A 71 5.98 13.47 -11.68
N SER A 72 4.99 12.65 -12.03
CA SER A 72 4.37 12.64 -13.35
C SER A 72 3.66 13.96 -13.64
N TYR A 73 2.93 14.50 -12.65
CA TYR A 73 2.27 15.80 -12.74
C TYR A 73 3.24 16.95 -13.01
N LEU A 74 4.41 16.93 -12.37
CA LEU A 74 5.48 17.92 -12.57
C LEU A 74 6.30 17.67 -13.85
N GLY A 75 5.99 16.63 -14.62
CA GLY A 75 6.74 16.25 -15.82
C GLY A 75 8.13 15.65 -15.55
N LEU A 76 8.42 15.27 -14.30
CA LEU A 76 9.68 14.66 -13.88
C LEU A 76 9.76 13.15 -14.19
N ILE A 77 8.59 12.51 -14.36
CA ILE A 77 8.45 11.07 -14.53
C ILE A 77 7.62 10.81 -15.78
N SER A 78 8.11 9.97 -16.69
CA SER A 78 7.34 9.54 -17.86
C SER A 78 6.28 8.48 -17.49
N ASP A 79 5.28 8.30 -18.35
CA ASP A 79 4.21 7.32 -18.13
C ASP A 79 4.75 5.90 -17.89
N ALA A 80 5.81 5.51 -18.61
CA ALA A 80 6.44 4.21 -18.45
C ALA A 80 7.01 4.03 -17.03
N TRP A 81 7.63 5.06 -16.46
CA TRP A 81 8.15 5.05 -15.10
C TRP A 81 7.02 5.07 -14.06
N LEU A 82 5.95 5.82 -14.31
CA LEU A 82 4.78 5.83 -13.44
C LEU A 82 4.16 4.43 -13.31
N VAL A 83 3.95 3.75 -14.45
CA VAL A 83 3.44 2.37 -14.48
C VAL A 83 4.40 1.43 -13.75
N ALA A 84 5.71 1.54 -14.00
CA ALA A 84 6.71 0.70 -13.35
C ALA A 84 6.69 0.88 -11.82
N ILE A 85 6.57 2.11 -11.32
CA ILE A 85 6.48 2.38 -9.88
C ILE A 85 5.19 1.80 -9.28
N CYS A 86 4.05 1.95 -9.96
CA CYS A 86 2.78 1.36 -9.49
C CYS A 86 2.85 -0.16 -9.41
N VAL A 87 3.42 -0.83 -10.42
CA VAL A 87 3.62 -2.28 -10.41
C VAL A 87 4.58 -2.70 -9.31
N ALA A 88 5.71 -2.00 -9.16
CA ALA A 88 6.69 -2.28 -8.11
C ALA A 88 6.10 -2.10 -6.71
N ALA A 89 5.30 -1.05 -6.49
CA ALA A 89 4.61 -0.82 -5.22
C ALA A 89 3.60 -1.93 -4.91
N GLY A 90 2.84 -2.39 -5.91
CA GLY A 90 1.93 -3.53 -5.75
C GLY A 90 2.67 -4.82 -5.40
N LEU A 91 3.72 -5.15 -6.15
CA LEU A 91 4.56 -6.32 -5.88
C LEU A 91 5.20 -6.26 -4.49
N TYR A 92 5.66 -5.08 -4.06
CA TYR A 92 6.22 -4.88 -2.72
C TYR A 92 5.21 -5.23 -1.63
N VAL A 93 3.95 -4.80 -1.76
CA VAL A 93 2.87 -5.14 -0.81
C VAL A 93 2.61 -6.65 -0.80
N VAL A 94 2.52 -7.28 -1.97
CA VAL A 94 2.26 -8.73 -2.07
C VAL A 94 3.40 -9.52 -1.44
N VAL A 95 4.65 -9.25 -1.82
CA VAL A 95 5.83 -9.96 -1.30
C VAL A 95 5.95 -9.77 0.22
N ARG A 96 5.76 -8.54 0.73
CA ARG A 96 5.78 -8.28 2.17
C ARG A 96 4.66 -9.01 2.92
N SER A 97 3.47 -9.07 2.33
CA SER A 97 2.31 -9.73 2.94
C SER A 97 2.49 -11.24 2.97
N VAL A 98 2.98 -11.85 1.88
CA VAL A 98 3.31 -13.27 1.82
C VAL A 98 4.44 -13.60 2.79
N TYR A 99 5.51 -12.79 2.82
CA TYR A 99 6.62 -12.97 3.75
C TYR A 99 6.16 -12.91 5.21
N ALA A 100 5.34 -11.91 5.57
CA ALA A 100 4.78 -11.80 6.91
C ALA A 100 3.88 -13.00 7.24
N GLY A 101 3.03 -13.42 6.30
CA GLY A 101 2.22 -14.62 6.42
C GLY A 101 3.05 -15.87 6.67
N VAL A 102 4.05 -16.17 5.84
CA VAL A 102 4.89 -17.37 6.01
C VAL A 102 5.70 -17.33 7.31
N ARG A 103 6.29 -16.19 7.66
CA ARG A 103 7.16 -16.04 8.84
C ARG A 103 6.39 -16.12 10.16
N PHE A 104 5.20 -15.54 10.21
CA PHE A 104 4.43 -15.43 11.46
C PHE A 104 3.24 -16.40 11.55
N SER A 105 2.76 -16.98 10.43
CA SER A 105 1.74 -18.05 10.44
C SER A 105 2.34 -19.39 10.88
N LYS A 106 3.60 -19.70 10.55
CA LYS A 106 4.27 -20.94 11.00
C LYS A 106 4.53 -21.02 12.51
N LYS A 107 4.49 -19.89 13.23
CA LYS A 107 4.57 -19.85 14.71
C LYS A 107 3.21 -19.98 15.40
N SER A 108 2.12 -20.09 14.63
CA SER A 108 0.76 -20.20 15.16
C SER A 108 0.15 -21.61 15.05
N SER A 109 0.92 -22.61 14.60
CA SER A 109 0.53 -24.02 14.68
C SER A 109 1.16 -24.70 15.87
#